data_AF-A0A1R3G9L8-F1
#
_entry.id   AF-A0A1R3G9L8-F1
#
_cell.length_a   1.000
_cell.length_b   1.000
_cell.length_c   1.000
_cell.angle_alpha   90.00
_cell.angle_beta   90.00
_cell.angle_gamma   90.00
#
_symmetry.space_group_name_H-M   'P 1'
#
loop_
_entity.id
_entity.type
_entity.pdbx_description
1 polymer ?
#
loop_
_entity_poly.entity_id
_entity_poly.type
_entity_poly.pdbx_seq_one_letter_code
_entity_poly.pdbx_strand_id
1 'polypeptide(L)'
;MFPERLPSDDKFPGIDVFICTADPDKEPTVEVMNTVISAMALDYPPEKLHVYLSDDGGSDITLYGTKEAWKFARAWLPFCRRFDIKTSCPEVYFSGYEDYDHGNFISSSEFKAERQKIEEKYEKFKERVEEYMKKQSEAGAATKNRRDHPSNIQ
;
A
#
# COMPACT_ATOMS: atom_id res chain seq x y z
N MET A 1 -13.84 -2.12 22.77
CA MET A 1 -13.81 -3.48 22.19
C MET A 1 -12.86 -4.30 23.06
N PHE A 2 -13.14 -5.56 23.37
CA PHE A 2 -12.27 -6.40 24.23
C PHE A 2 -11.56 -7.42 23.34
N PRO A 3 -10.32 -7.15 22.88
CA PRO A 3 -9.62 -8.03 21.94
C PRO A 3 -9.47 -9.46 22.47
N GLU A 4 -9.39 -9.61 23.80
CA GLU A 4 -9.25 -10.90 24.48
C GLU A 4 -10.50 -11.78 24.37
N ARG A 5 -11.62 -11.21 23.93
CA ARG A 5 -12.89 -11.93 23.70
C ARG A 5 -13.09 -12.31 22.24
N LEU A 6 -12.14 -12.00 21.36
CA LEU A 6 -12.19 -12.43 19.97
C LEU A 6 -12.03 -13.95 19.92
N PRO A 7 -12.81 -14.64 19.05
CA PRO A 7 -12.58 -16.04 18.81
C PRO A 7 -11.21 -16.24 18.15
N SER A 8 -10.74 -17.49 18.12
CA SER A 8 -9.53 -17.85 17.39
C SER A 8 -9.65 -17.50 15.90
N ASP A 9 -8.51 -17.16 15.27
CA ASP A 9 -8.43 -16.64 13.90
C ASP A 9 -9.14 -17.53 12.86
N ASP A 10 -9.18 -18.85 13.07
CA ASP A 10 -9.88 -19.83 12.23
C ASP A 10 -11.39 -19.56 12.16
N LYS A 11 -11.96 -18.88 13.16
CA LYS A 11 -13.39 -18.51 13.24
C LYS A 11 -13.69 -17.11 12.74
N PHE A 12 -12.69 -16.33 12.35
CA PHE A 12 -12.91 -15.02 11.74
C PHE A 12 -13.64 -15.15 10.39
N PRO A 13 -14.58 -14.24 10.06
CA PRO A 13 -15.22 -14.22 8.76
C PRO A 13 -14.25 -13.79 7.64
N GLY A 14 -14.66 -13.90 6.38
CA GLY A 14 -13.98 -13.17 5.30
C GLY A 14 -14.24 -11.66 5.41
N ILE A 15 -13.27 -10.84 5.03
CA ILE A 15 -13.36 -9.39 4.95
C ILE A 15 -12.92 -8.93 3.56
N ASP A 16 -13.79 -8.15 2.93
CA ASP A 16 -13.51 -7.44 1.70
C ASP A 16 -13.32 -5.95 2.00
N VAL A 17 -12.14 -5.42 1.64
CA VAL A 17 -11.83 -3.99 1.73
C VAL A 17 -11.95 -3.38 0.33
N PHE A 18 -12.87 -2.44 0.17
CA PHE A 18 -13.04 -1.69 -1.07
C PHE A 18 -12.41 -0.31 -0.95
N ILE A 19 -11.50 0.01 -1.87
CA ILE A 19 -10.86 1.32 -2.01
C ILE A 19 -11.29 1.86 -3.36
N CYS A 20 -11.87 3.06 -3.37
CA CYS A 20 -12.27 3.73 -4.60
C CYS A 20 -11.44 5.00 -4.78
N THR A 21 -11.01 5.25 -6.01
CA THR A 21 -10.35 6.49 -6.43
C THR A 21 -10.95 6.96 -7.75
N ALA A 22 -11.01 8.27 -7.96
CA ALA A 22 -11.67 8.88 -9.11
C ALA A 22 -10.74 9.79 -9.93
N ASP A 23 -9.78 10.45 -9.30
CA ASP A 23 -8.95 11.44 -10.01
C ASP A 23 -7.53 11.54 -9.40
N PRO A 24 -6.49 11.06 -10.11
CA PRO A 24 -5.12 11.02 -9.58
C PRO A 24 -4.53 12.41 -9.30
N ASP A 25 -5.11 13.48 -9.85
CA ASP A 25 -4.70 14.86 -9.56
C ASP A 25 -5.24 15.37 -8.21
N LYS A 26 -6.40 14.86 -7.77
CA LYS A 26 -7.03 15.21 -6.48
C LYS A 26 -6.69 14.22 -5.38
N GLU A 27 -6.43 12.97 -5.77
CA GLU A 27 -6.08 11.85 -4.91
C GLU A 27 -4.71 11.33 -5.37
N PRO A 28 -3.60 11.90 -4.85
CA PRO A 28 -2.27 11.55 -5.32
C PRO A 28 -2.04 10.04 -5.29
N THR A 29 -1.58 9.47 -6.40
CA THR A 29 -1.51 8.02 -6.56
C THR A 29 -0.67 7.34 -5.47
N VAL A 30 0.42 7.98 -5.01
CA VAL A 30 1.24 7.47 -3.91
C VAL A 30 0.44 7.36 -2.60
N GLU A 31 -0.44 8.33 -2.30
CA GLU A 31 -1.28 8.30 -1.11
C GLU A 31 -2.32 7.20 -1.18
N VAL A 32 -3.01 7.06 -2.32
CA VAL A 32 -3.96 5.97 -2.57
C VAL A 32 -3.26 4.61 -2.43
N MET A 33 -2.05 4.47 -2.97
CA MET A 33 -1.28 3.24 -2.86
C MET A 33 -0.83 2.94 -1.43
N ASN A 34 -0.50 3.96 -0.62
CA ASN A 34 -0.26 3.76 0.80
C ASN A 34 -1.50 3.20 1.51
N THR A 35 -2.71 3.65 1.16
CA THR A 35 -3.95 3.06 1.68
C THR A 35 -4.09 1.59 1.26
N VAL A 36 -3.84 1.26 -0.01
CA VAL A 36 -3.87 -0.13 -0.52
C VAL A 36 -2.89 -1.02 0.24
N ILE A 37 -1.63 -0.57 0.38
CA ILE A 37 -0.58 -1.32 1.09
C ILE A 37 -0.94 -1.49 2.58
N SER A 38 -1.49 -0.46 3.21
CA SER A 38 -1.94 -0.50 4.61
C SER A 38 -3.07 -1.51 4.81
N ALA A 39 -4.04 -1.55 3.89
CA ALA A 39 -5.13 -2.52 3.92
C ALA A 39 -4.59 -3.96 3.78
N MET A 40 -3.62 -4.19 2.89
CA MET A 40 -2.97 -5.50 2.75
C MET A 40 -2.13 -5.92 3.98
N ALA A 41 -1.73 -4.95 4.81
CA ALA A 41 -0.93 -5.14 6.01
C ALA A 41 -1.76 -5.27 7.30
N LEU A 42 -3.09 -5.34 7.21
CA LEU A 42 -3.93 -5.63 8.35
C LEU A 42 -3.54 -6.96 9.00
N ASP A 43 -3.56 -6.98 10.33
CA ASP A 43 -3.35 -8.18 11.13
C ASP A 43 -4.60 -9.08 11.07
N TYR A 44 -4.73 -9.80 9.95
CA TYR A 44 -5.84 -10.68 9.65
C TYR A 44 -5.36 -11.91 8.86
N PRO A 45 -6.04 -13.07 8.97
CA PRO A 45 -5.70 -14.24 8.17
C PRO A 45 -5.68 -13.91 6.67
N PRO A 46 -4.54 -14.09 5.96
CA PRO A 46 -4.38 -13.69 4.56
C PRO A 46 -5.39 -14.34 3.60
N GLU A 47 -5.86 -15.54 3.91
CA GLU A 47 -6.86 -16.26 3.14
C GLU A 47 -8.28 -15.72 3.32
N LYS A 48 -8.48 -14.81 4.28
CA LYS A 48 -9.77 -14.19 4.62
C LYS A 48 -9.80 -12.68 4.38
N LEU A 49 -8.69 -12.09 3.94
CA LEU A 49 -8.59 -10.66 3.65
C LEU A 49 -8.46 -10.46 2.14
N HIS A 50 -9.42 -9.77 1.56
CA HIS A 50 -9.42 -9.39 0.16
C HIS A 50 -9.43 -7.87 0.04
N VAL A 51 -8.58 -7.31 -0.83
CA VAL A 51 -8.48 -5.87 -1.06
C VAL A 51 -8.78 -5.59 -2.53
N TYR A 52 -9.74 -4.72 -2.78
CA TYR A 52 -10.21 -4.32 -4.09
C TYR A 52 -9.97 -2.84 -4.29
N LEU A 53 -9.39 -2.47 -5.43
CA LEU A 53 -9.24 -1.08 -5.86
C LEU A 53 -10.13 -0.83 -7.07
N SER A 54 -11.08 0.10 -6.96
CA SER A 54 -11.88 0.62 -8.06
C SER A 54 -11.32 1.98 -8.49
N ASP A 55 -10.99 2.12 -9.77
CA ASP A 55 -10.57 3.38 -10.37
C ASP A 55 -11.64 3.88 -11.32
N ASP A 56 -12.46 4.81 -10.84
CA ASP A 56 -13.55 5.44 -11.60
C ASP A 56 -13.00 6.39 -12.68
N GLY A 57 -11.75 6.84 -12.55
CA GLY A 57 -11.06 7.68 -13.52
C GLY A 57 -10.43 6.92 -14.68
N GLY A 58 -10.34 5.58 -14.56
CA GLY A 58 -9.75 4.71 -15.58
C GLY A 58 -8.32 5.11 -15.96
N SER A 59 -7.52 5.54 -14.99
CA SER A 59 -6.24 6.19 -15.25
C SER A 59 -5.07 5.21 -15.33
N ASP A 60 -4.24 5.39 -16.37
CA ASP A 60 -3.02 4.59 -16.54
C ASP A 60 -2.05 4.71 -15.35
N ILE A 61 -2.00 5.87 -14.69
CA ILE A 61 -1.14 6.08 -13.51
C ILE A 61 -1.62 5.26 -12.31
N THR A 62 -2.94 5.11 -12.09
CA THR A 62 -3.48 4.28 -11.00
C THR A 62 -3.09 2.83 -11.21
N LEU A 63 -3.20 2.33 -12.44
CA LEU A 63 -2.78 0.97 -12.78
C LEU A 63 -1.26 0.78 -12.59
N TYR A 64 -0.46 1.74 -13.04
CA TYR A 64 0.99 1.71 -12.86
C TYR A 64 1.37 1.75 -11.36
N GLY A 65 0.77 2.65 -10.60
CA GLY A 65 0.93 2.78 -9.15
C GLY A 65 0.59 1.48 -8.43
N THR A 66 -0.50 0.82 -8.80
CA THR A 66 -0.89 -0.48 -8.24
C THR A 66 0.17 -1.55 -8.46
N LYS A 67 0.80 -1.59 -9.65
CA LYS A 67 1.88 -2.54 -9.95
C LYS A 67 3.14 -2.26 -9.14
N GLU A 68 3.52 -1.00 -8.97
CA GLU A 68 4.68 -0.64 -8.14
C GLU A 68 4.40 -0.87 -6.64
N ALA A 69 3.18 -0.55 -6.18
CA ALA A 69 2.73 -0.83 -4.81
C ALA A 69 2.75 -2.33 -4.51
N TRP A 70 2.27 -3.18 -5.42
CA TRP A 70 2.35 -4.63 -5.29
C TRP A 70 3.80 -5.14 -5.16
N LYS A 71 4.73 -4.61 -5.96
CA LYS A 71 6.16 -4.97 -5.86
C LYS A 71 6.73 -4.60 -4.49
N PHE A 72 6.37 -3.43 -3.97
CA PHE A 72 6.80 -3.00 -2.64
C PHE A 72 6.15 -3.82 -1.52
N ALA A 73 4.84 -4.11 -1.61
CA ALA A 73 4.08 -4.88 -0.63
C ALA A 73 4.71 -6.26 -0.38
N ARG A 74 5.26 -6.92 -1.42
CA ARG A 74 5.98 -8.19 -1.28
C ARG A 74 7.19 -8.13 -0.32
N ALA A 75 7.76 -6.96 -0.09
CA ALA A 75 8.82 -6.75 0.88
C ALA A 75 8.29 -6.16 2.20
N TRP A 76 7.29 -5.27 2.14
CA TRP A 76 6.69 -4.62 3.31
C TRP A 76 5.93 -5.59 4.20
N LEU A 77 5.02 -6.41 3.66
CA LEU A 77 4.14 -7.26 4.48
C LEU A 77 4.92 -8.28 5.33
N PRO A 78 5.93 -8.99 4.80
CA PRO A 78 6.76 -9.88 5.63
C PRO A 78 7.57 -9.12 6.69
N PHE A 79 8.03 -7.90 6.38
CA PHE A 79 8.75 -7.05 7.33
C PHE A 79 7.83 -6.66 8.50
N CYS A 80 6.60 -6.21 8.21
CA CYS A 80 5.61 -5.88 9.23
C CYS A 80 5.34 -7.05 10.17
N ARG A 81 5.07 -8.24 9.62
CA ARG A 81 4.78 -9.43 10.42
C ARG A 81 5.98 -9.89 11.25
N ARG A 82 7.18 -9.90 10.66
CA ARG A 82 8.38 -10.40 11.34
C ARG A 82 8.80 -9.52 12.52
N PHE A 83 8.63 -8.20 12.39
CA PHE A 83 9.04 -7.25 13.43
C PHE A 83 7.87 -6.63 14.18
N ASP A 84 6.68 -7.22 14.05
CA ASP A 84 5.44 -6.77 14.71
C ASP A 84 5.18 -5.26 14.57
N ILE A 85 5.37 -4.74 13.36
CA ILE A 85 5.20 -3.32 13.06
C ILE A 85 3.71 -2.96 13.16
N LYS A 86 3.36 -2.14 14.15
CA LYS A 86 1.97 -1.70 14.39
C LYS A 86 1.47 -0.69 13.36
N THR A 87 2.37 0.13 12.83
CA THR A 87 2.03 1.14 11.84
C THR A 87 2.08 0.55 10.44
N SER A 88 0.91 0.13 9.96
CA SER A 88 0.75 -0.54 8.67
C SER A 88 1.00 0.37 7.47
N CYS A 89 0.80 1.68 7.63
CA CYS A 89 1.04 2.68 6.59
C CYS A 89 2.53 3.02 6.46
N PRO A 90 3.17 2.74 5.31
CA PRO A 90 4.59 3.02 5.10
C PRO A 90 4.94 4.50 5.24
N GLU A 91 4.14 5.41 4.66
CA GLU A 91 4.37 6.86 4.76
C GLU A 91 4.39 7.30 6.24
N VAL A 92 3.42 6.85 7.03
CA VAL A 92 3.37 7.17 8.47
C VAL A 92 4.57 6.54 9.18
N TYR A 93 4.86 5.26 8.92
CA TYR A 93 5.98 4.54 9.53
C TYR A 93 7.34 5.23 9.29
N PHE A 94 7.60 5.69 8.06
CA PHE A 94 8.87 6.34 7.72
C PHE A 94 8.89 7.86 8.01
N SER A 95 7.73 8.50 8.24
CA SER A 95 7.66 9.93 8.57
C SER A 95 8.21 10.30 9.96
N GLY A 96 8.41 9.32 10.85
CA GLY A 96 8.95 9.56 12.19
C GLY A 96 7.96 10.19 13.19
N TYR A 97 6.67 10.22 12.87
CA TYR A 97 5.63 10.86 13.69
C TYR A 97 5.28 10.15 15.01
N GLU A 98 5.63 8.88 15.19
CA GLU A 98 5.40 8.16 16.44
C GLU A 98 6.65 7.38 16.88
N ASP A 99 6.92 7.42 18.19
CA ASP A 99 7.82 6.47 18.86
C ASP A 99 7.20 5.08 18.72
N TYR A 100 7.60 4.35 17.69
CA TYR A 100 7.04 3.03 17.44
C TYR A 100 7.50 2.08 18.54
N ASP A 101 6.52 1.46 19.19
CA ASP A 101 6.65 0.26 20.01
C ASP A 101 7.16 -0.88 19.11
N HIS A 102 8.47 -0.85 18.86
CA HIS A 102 9.19 -1.74 17.97
C HIS A 102 9.46 -3.13 18.61
N GLY A 103 8.70 -3.47 19.66
CA GLY A 103 8.91 -4.68 20.45
C GLY A 103 10.35 -4.87 20.92
N ASN A 104 10.71 -6.12 21.23
CA ASN A 104 12.05 -6.48 21.74
C ASN A 104 13.19 -6.38 20.70
N PHE A 105 12.94 -5.96 19.46
CA PHE A 105 13.88 -6.08 18.33
C PHE A 105 14.59 -4.78 17.92
N ILE A 106 14.26 -3.62 18.50
CA ILE A 106 14.85 -2.29 18.19
C ILE A 106 16.36 -2.29 18.08
N SER A 107 17.00 -2.97 19.04
CA SER A 107 18.45 -2.95 19.20
C SER A 107 19.16 -3.93 18.27
N SER A 108 18.43 -4.79 17.57
CA SER A 108 18.99 -5.75 16.63
C SER A 108 19.61 -5.05 15.42
N SER A 109 20.86 -5.40 15.12
CA SER A 109 21.53 -4.96 13.89
C SER A 109 20.81 -5.45 12.64
N GLU A 110 20.19 -6.63 12.71
CA GLU A 110 19.39 -7.20 11.62
C GLU A 110 18.17 -6.33 11.32
N PHE A 111 17.41 -5.94 12.35
CA PHE A 111 16.25 -5.07 12.21
C PHE A 111 16.63 -3.75 11.53
N LYS A 112 17.70 -3.09 12.00
CA LYS A 112 18.17 -1.82 11.42
C LYS A 112 18.56 -1.97 9.95
N ALA A 113 19.32 -3.01 9.62
CA ALA A 113 19.75 -3.27 8.24
C ALA A 113 18.57 -3.58 7.32
N GLU A 114 17.55 -4.28 7.79
CA GLU A 114 16.36 -4.56 7.00
C GLU A 114 15.41 -3.39 6.90
N ARG A 115 15.18 -2.65 7.98
CA ARG A 115 14.41 -1.40 7.97
C ARG A 115 14.97 -0.44 6.91
N GLN A 116 16.29 -0.26 6.87
CA GLN A 116 16.95 0.57 5.85
C GLN A 116 16.67 0.07 4.43
N LYS A 117 16.77 -1.24 4.18
CA LYS A 117 16.46 -1.83 2.86
C LYS A 117 14.99 -1.64 2.46
N ILE A 118 14.07 -1.68 3.44
CA ILE A 118 12.65 -1.45 3.20
C ILE A 118 12.38 0.02 2.90
N GLU A 119 13.01 0.93 3.64
CA GLU A 119 12.95 2.38 3.40
C GLU A 119 13.43 2.73 1.97
N GLU A 120 14.57 2.20 1.55
CA GLU A 120 15.08 2.38 0.18
C GLU A 120 14.12 1.84 -0.89
N LYS A 121 13.40 0.74 -0.61
CA LYS A 121 12.39 0.21 -1.53
C LYS A 121 11.14 1.07 -1.56
N TYR A 122 10.76 1.66 -0.43
CA TYR A 122 9.63 2.56 -0.32
C TYR A 122 9.88 3.85 -1.12
N GLU A 123 11.05 4.46 -0.94
CA GLU A 123 11.44 5.66 -1.70
C GLU A 123 11.50 5.39 -3.21
N LYS A 124 12.06 4.24 -3.63
CA LYS A 124 12.04 3.82 -5.05
C LYS A 124 10.65 3.61 -5.60
N PHE A 125 9.72 3.12 -4.77
CA PHE A 125 8.31 3.00 -5.16
C PHE A 125 7.71 4.38 -5.44
N LYS A 126 7.87 5.34 -4.51
CA LYS A 126 7.38 6.72 -4.67
C LYS A 126 7.97 7.39 -5.92
N GLU A 127 9.31 7.35 -6.04
CA GLU A 127 10.05 7.92 -7.16
C GLU A 127 9.53 7.40 -8.51
N ARG A 128 9.32 6.09 -8.66
CA ARG A 128 8.83 5.50 -9.91
C ARG A 128 7.44 5.96 -10.28
N VAL A 129 6.55 6.10 -9.30
CA VAL A 129 5.17 6.57 -9.52
C VAL A 129 5.18 8.04 -9.94
N GLU A 130 5.96 8.87 -9.25
CA GLU A 130 6.10 10.30 -9.55
C GLU A 130 6.77 10.53 -10.92
N GLU A 131 7.81 9.78 -11.26
CA GLU A 131 8.46 9.84 -12.58
C GLU A 131 7.49 9.48 -13.71
N TYR A 132 6.65 8.46 -13.50
CA TYR A 132 5.64 8.09 -14.50
C TYR A 132 4.64 9.22 -14.70
N MET A 133 4.19 9.85 -13.61
CA MET A 133 3.26 10.98 -13.67
C MET A 133 3.87 12.17 -14.43
N LYS A 134 5.14 12.51 -14.17
CA LYS A 134 5.87 13.57 -14.89
C LYS A 134 6.02 13.26 -16.39
N LYS A 135 6.36 12.02 -16.74
CA LYS A 135 6.46 11.60 -18.16
C LYS A 135 5.11 11.70 -18.88
N GLN A 136 4.00 11.40 -18.20
CA GLN A 136 2.65 11.52 -18.78
C GLN A 136 2.24 12.99 -19.01
N SER A 137 2.60 13.91 -18.11
CA SER A 137 2.31 15.33 -18.29
C SER A 137 3.16 15.95 -19.41
N GLU A 138 4.44 15.58 -19.52
CA GLU A 138 5.36 16.05 -20.56
C GLU A 138 5.04 15.48 -21.95
N ALA A 139 4.57 14.23 -22.03
CA ALA A 139 4.22 13.57 -23.29
C ALA A 139 2.97 14.15 -23.97
N GLY A 140 2.30 15.14 -23.35
CA GLY A 140 1.10 15.78 -23.89
C GLY A 140 -0.02 14.76 -24.04
N ALA A 141 -0.62 14.39 -22.91
CA ALA A 141 -1.71 13.41 -22.78
C ALA A 141 -2.45 13.14 -24.10
N ALA A 142 -2.05 12.08 -24.81
CA ALA A 142 -2.92 11.45 -25.79
C ALA A 142 -4.21 11.19 -25.03
N THR A 143 -5.27 11.91 -25.43
CA THR A 143 -6.53 11.99 -24.71
C THR A 143 -7.20 10.62 -24.79
N LYS A 144 -6.77 9.68 -23.93
CA LYS A 144 -7.54 8.48 -23.65
C LYS A 144 -8.86 9.00 -23.10
N ASN A 145 -9.91 8.73 -23.84
CA ASN A 145 -11.23 9.25 -23.57
C ASN A 145 -11.69 8.65 -22.23
N ARG A 146 -11.49 9.36 -21.10
CA ARG A 146 -11.98 8.92 -19.77
C ARG A 146 -13.49 8.62 -19.76
N ARG A 147 -14.20 9.09 -20.77
CA ARG A 147 -15.64 8.90 -20.96
C ARG A 147 -16.00 7.62 -21.71
N ASP A 148 -15.07 7.03 -22.45
CA ASP A 148 -15.31 5.84 -23.29
C ASP A 148 -14.09 4.94 -23.27
N HIS A 149 -14.10 3.98 -22.33
CA HIS A 149 -13.11 2.93 -22.19
C HIS A 149 -13.79 1.64 -21.75
N PRO A 150 -13.28 0.46 -22.13
CA PRO A 150 -13.80 -0.80 -21.63
C PRO A 150 -13.51 -0.96 -20.13
N SER A 151 -14.35 -1.71 -19.44
CA SER A 151 -14.06 -2.18 -18.08
C SER A 151 -12.90 -3.18 -18.12
N ASN A 152 -11.90 -3.00 -17.26
CA ASN A 152 -10.77 -3.91 -17.11
C ASN A 152 -10.75 -4.47 -15.68
N ILE A 153 -10.55 -5.78 -15.54
CA ILE A 153 -10.36 -6.46 -14.27
C ILE A 153 -9.00 -7.16 -14.36
N GLN A 154 -8.12 -6.98 -13.37
CA GLN A 154 -6.77 -7.54 -13.33
C GLN A 154 -6.49 -8.19 -11.98
#